data_AF-A0A7Y8HLV8-F1
#
_entry.id   AF-A0A7Y8HLV8-F1
#
_cell.length_a   1.000
_cell.length_b   1.000
_cell.length_c   1.000
_cell.angle_alpha   90.00
_cell.angle_beta   90.00
_cell.angle_gamma   90.00
#
_symmetry.space_group_name_H-M   'P 1'
#
loop_
_entity.id
_entity.type
_entity.pdbx_description
1 polymer ?
#
loop_
_entity_poly.entity_id
_entity_poly.type
_entity_poly.pdbx_seq_one_letter_code
_entity_poly.pdbx_strand_id
1 'polypeptide(L)'
;MKIDNYVYFFIVNGFFIGLMFSFLKFDKPEIIVIFTICITIVFYVFVLISTSLFVKNIDFKKQTIQKEIYDDILDYFVKELDKREKIGYAISEFIKEVEAQRDKDLKKLKKAQKESAKEKYAESLNYD
;
A
#
# COMPACT_ATOMS: atom_id res chain seq x y z
N MET A 1 -16.63 4.35 16.28
CA MET A 1 -16.91 4.41 17.73
C MET A 1 -15.88 3.54 18.44
N LYS A 2 -15.34 3.98 19.58
CA LYS A 2 -14.40 3.17 20.37
C LYS A 2 -15.14 1.95 20.96
N ILE A 3 -14.46 0.80 21.04
CA ILE A 3 -15.02 -0.44 21.60
C ILE A 3 -15.54 -0.19 23.03
N ASP A 4 -14.87 0.69 23.77
CA ASP A 4 -15.24 1.06 25.14
C ASP A 4 -16.64 1.66 25.22
N ASN A 5 -17.02 2.52 24.27
CA ASN A 5 -18.37 3.10 24.23
C ASN A 5 -19.45 2.03 24.05
N TYR A 6 -19.16 0.98 23.29
CA TYR A 6 -20.08 -0.13 23.09
C TYR A 6 -20.23 -0.95 24.38
N VAL A 7 -19.11 -1.24 25.05
CA VAL A 7 -19.11 -1.94 26.34
C VAL A 7 -19.91 -1.16 27.39
N TYR A 8 -19.66 0.15 27.54
CA TYR A 8 -20.41 1.00 28.48
C TYR A 8 -21.92 1.03 28.17
N PHE A 9 -22.30 1.13 26.90
CA PHE A 9 -23.70 1.09 26.50
C PHE A 9 -24.39 -0.21 26.92
N PHE A 10 -23.76 -1.36 26.70
CA PHE A 10 -24.34 -2.65 27.08
C PHE A 10 -24.42 -2.85 28.59
N ILE A 11 -23.47 -2.32 29.37
CA ILE A 11 -23.51 -2.38 30.83
C ILE A 11 -24.71 -1.60 31.37
N VAL A 12 -24.92 -0.37 30.87
CA VAL A 12 -26.03 0.47 31.29
C VAL A 12 -27.37 -0.17 30.93
N ASN A 13 -27.51 -0.73 29.73
CA ASN A 13 -28.72 -1.47 29.35
C ASN A 13 -28.93 -2.73 30.20
N GLY A 14 -27.87 -3.50 30.46
CA GLY A 14 -27.92 -4.69 31.31
C GLY A 14 -28.35 -4.36 32.74
N PHE A 15 -27.92 -3.22 33.27
CA PHE A 15 -28.37 -2.71 34.57
C PHE A 15 -29.89 -2.44 34.57
N PHE A 16 -30.42 -1.72 33.58
CA PHE A 16 -31.87 -1.43 33.52
C PHE A 16 -32.71 -2.70 33.35
N ILE A 17 -32.26 -3.65 32.54
CA ILE A 17 -32.92 -4.95 32.38
C ILE A 17 -32.88 -5.73 33.70
N GLY A 18 -31.73 -5.76 34.37
CA GLY A 18 -31.57 -6.42 35.67
C GLY A 18 -32.42 -5.78 36.76
N LEU A 19 -32.55 -4.45 36.75
CA LEU A 19 -33.40 -3.72 37.67
C LEU A 19 -34.88 -4.05 37.44
N MET A 20 -35.34 -4.00 36.19
CA MET A 20 -36.71 -4.35 35.83
C MET A 20 -37.06 -5.78 36.25
N PHE A 21 -36.15 -6.73 36.00
CA PHE A 21 -36.36 -8.13 36.37
C PHE A 21 -36.37 -8.35 37.89
N SER A 22 -35.51 -7.62 38.61
CA SER A 22 -35.48 -7.67 40.08
C SER A 22 -36.77 -7.11 40.68
N PHE A 23 -37.28 -6.00 40.12
CA PHE A 23 -38.51 -5.35 40.57
C PHE A 23 -39.75 -6.22 40.33
N LEU A 24 -39.76 -7.02 39.26
CA LEU A 24 -40.86 -7.95 38.97
C LEU A 24 -40.86 -9.19 39.88
N LYS A 25 -39.70 -9.58 40.43
CA LYS A 25 -39.53 -10.85 41.14
C LYS A 25 -39.51 -10.71 42.66
N PHE A 26 -39.14 -9.55 43.19
CA PHE A 26 -38.97 -9.32 44.61
C PHE A 26 -39.72 -8.06 45.05
N ASP A 27 -40.42 -8.15 46.18
CA ASP A 27 -41.15 -7.01 46.76
C ASP A 27 -40.32 -6.22 47.78
N LYS A 28 -39.21 -6.81 48.25
CA LYS A 28 -38.33 -6.18 49.25
C LYS A 28 -37.22 -5.37 48.57
N PRO A 29 -37.08 -4.07 48.88
CA PRO A 29 -36.13 -3.19 48.22
C PRO A 29 -34.67 -3.64 48.40
N GLU A 30 -34.32 -4.23 49.54
CA GLU A 30 -32.96 -4.70 49.81
C GLU A 30 -32.57 -5.83 48.85
N ILE A 31 -33.52 -6.74 48.59
CA ILE A 31 -33.29 -7.91 47.71
C ILE A 31 -33.23 -7.47 46.25
N ILE A 32 -34.07 -6.51 45.84
CA ILE A 32 -34.08 -5.94 44.49
C ILE A 32 -32.70 -5.39 44.14
N VAL A 33 -32.10 -4.59 45.04
CA VAL A 33 -30.80 -3.96 44.81
C VAL A 33 -29.69 -5.01 44.69
N ILE A 34 -29.63 -5.97 45.61
CA ILE A 34 -28.61 -7.04 45.59
C ILE A 34 -28.71 -7.87 44.31
N PHE A 35 -29.93 -8.22 43.90
CA PHE A 35 -30.15 -9.02 42.70
C PHE A 35 -29.78 -8.25 41.42
N THR A 36 -30.11 -6.95 41.37
CA THR A 36 -29.75 -6.07 40.24
C THR A 36 -28.23 -5.98 40.08
N ILE A 37 -27.49 -5.79 41.19
CA ILE A 37 -26.02 -5.74 41.16
C ILE A 37 -25.45 -7.07 40.67
N CYS A 38 -25.96 -8.19 41.17
CA CYS A 38 -25.53 -9.52 40.76
C CYS A 38 -25.73 -9.75 39.25
N ILE A 39 -26.90 -9.40 38.71
CA ILE A 39 -27.18 -9.48 37.27
C ILE A 39 -26.25 -8.57 36.47
N THR A 40 -26.02 -7.35 36.95
CA THR A 40 -25.17 -6.36 36.26
C THR A 40 -23.73 -6.86 36.14
N ILE A 41 -23.19 -7.53 37.17
CA ILE A 41 -21.86 -8.14 37.14
C ILE A 41 -21.81 -9.27 36.12
N VAL A 42 -22.83 -10.14 36.07
CA VAL A 42 -22.92 -11.22 35.07
C VAL A 42 -22.95 -10.65 33.65
N PHE A 43 -23.78 -9.64 33.41
CA PHE A 43 -23.85 -8.96 32.11
C PHE A 43 -22.53 -8.28 31.74
N TYR A 44 -21.84 -7.65 32.70
CA TYR A 44 -20.53 -7.04 32.49
C TYR A 44 -19.52 -8.06 31.96
N VAL A 45 -19.40 -9.21 32.62
CA VAL A 45 -18.48 -10.29 32.20
C VAL A 45 -18.91 -10.87 30.85
N PHE A 46 -20.21 -11.08 30.63
CA PHE A 46 -20.73 -11.58 29.36
C PHE A 46 -20.37 -10.66 28.17
N VAL A 47 -20.54 -9.34 28.35
CA VAL A 47 -20.22 -8.34 27.32
C VAL A 47 -18.72 -8.28 27.06
N LEU A 48 -17.88 -8.40 28.09
CA LEU A 48 -16.43 -8.47 27.93
C LEU A 48 -16.01 -9.69 27.10
N ILE A 49 -16.57 -10.86 27.38
CA ILE A 49 -16.30 -12.09 26.61
C ILE A 49 -16.75 -11.93 25.17
N SER A 50 -17.98 -11.43 24.96
CA SER A 50 -18.53 -11.20 23.61
C SER A 50 -17.67 -10.22 22.81
N THR A 51 -17.24 -9.12 23.44
CA THR A 51 -16.39 -8.11 22.82
C THR A 51 -14.99 -8.67 22.52
N SER A 52 -14.41 -9.45 23.43
CA SER A 52 -13.10 -10.09 23.22
C SER A 52 -13.14 -11.07 22.04
N LEU A 53 -14.19 -11.88 21.91
CA LEU A 53 -14.38 -12.76 20.77
C LEU A 53 -14.58 -11.98 19.47
N PHE A 54 -15.33 -10.87 19.52
CA PHE A 54 -15.53 -10.01 18.36
C PHE A 54 -14.23 -9.37 17.87
N VAL A 55 -13.42 -8.79 18.77
CA VAL A 55 -12.11 -8.21 18.43
C VAL A 55 -11.18 -9.28 17.88
N LYS A 56 -11.10 -10.45 18.53
CA LYS A 56 -10.30 -11.57 18.04
C LYS A 56 -10.69 -11.97 16.61
N ASN A 57 -11.99 -12.13 16.33
CA ASN A 57 -12.47 -12.48 14.99
C ASN A 57 -12.19 -11.40 13.93
N ILE A 58 -12.22 -10.12 14.30
CA ILE A 58 -11.84 -9.02 13.39
C ILE A 58 -10.34 -9.05 13.09
N ASP A 59 -9.48 -9.25 14.08
CA ASP A 59 -8.03 -9.32 13.86
C ASP A 59 -7.64 -10.53 13.02
N PHE A 60 -8.25 -11.70 13.25
CA PHE A 60 -8.09 -12.86 12.36
C PHE A 60 -8.49 -12.52 10.93
N LYS A 61 -9.65 -11.87 10.73
CA LYS A 61 -10.12 -11.45 9.40
C LYS A 61 -9.17 -10.44 8.74
N LYS A 62 -8.56 -9.52 9.50
CA LYS A 62 -7.60 -8.53 8.99
C LYS A 62 -6.29 -9.18 8.55
N GLN A 63 -5.81 -10.17 9.29
CA GLN A 63 -4.58 -10.89 8.95
C GLN A 63 -4.75 -11.78 7.71
N THR A 64 -5.94 -12.36 7.49
CA THR A 64 -6.17 -13.24 6.34
C THR A 64 -6.50 -12.49 5.05
N ILE A 65 -7.07 -11.28 5.09
CA ILE A 65 -7.69 -10.65 3.91
C ILE A 65 -6.74 -9.85 2.99
N GLN A 66 -5.48 -9.63 3.35
CA GLN A 66 -4.64 -8.68 2.58
C GLN A 66 -3.23 -9.15 2.28
N LYS A 67 -2.92 -10.44 2.37
CA LYS A 67 -1.61 -10.90 1.92
C LYS A 67 -1.58 -11.15 0.42
N GLU A 68 -2.49 -12.00 -0.05
CA GLU A 68 -2.54 -12.47 -1.44
C GLU A 68 -2.76 -11.34 -2.45
N ILE A 69 -3.66 -10.39 -2.15
CA ILE A 69 -3.92 -9.22 -3.01
C ILE A 69 -2.69 -8.31 -3.11
N TYR A 70 -1.93 -8.15 -2.03
CA TYR A 70 -0.73 -7.29 -2.05
C TYR A 70 0.44 -7.98 -2.75
N ASP A 71 0.55 -9.30 -2.61
CA ASP A 71 1.54 -10.10 -3.35
C ASP A 71 1.27 -9.99 -4.86
N ASP A 72 0.01 -10.10 -5.31
CA ASP A 72 -0.35 -9.93 -6.73
C ASP A 72 -0.05 -8.52 -7.28
N ILE A 73 -0.34 -7.48 -6.50
CA ILE A 73 -0.04 -6.09 -6.86
C ILE A 73 1.47 -5.89 -6.95
N LEU A 74 2.23 -6.45 -6.02
CA LEU A 74 3.69 -6.36 -6.01
C LEU A 74 4.28 -7.04 -7.25
N ASP A 75 3.81 -8.23 -7.59
CA ASP A 75 4.22 -8.98 -8.78
C ASP A 75 3.94 -8.22 -10.07
N TYR A 76 2.79 -7.53 -10.14
CA TYR A 76 2.47 -6.64 -11.26
C TYR A 76 3.48 -5.50 -11.38
N PHE A 77 3.82 -4.83 -10.27
CA PHE A 77 4.79 -3.73 -10.29
C PHE A 77 6.19 -4.19 -10.67
N VAL A 78 6.63 -5.35 -10.18
CA VAL A 78 7.95 -5.93 -10.54
C VAL A 78 8.03 -6.16 -12.05
N LYS A 79 6.98 -6.76 -12.65
CA LYS A 79 6.94 -7.01 -14.11
C LYS A 79 6.90 -5.72 -14.92
N GLU A 80 6.17 -4.71 -14.45
CA GLU A 80 6.08 -3.42 -15.12
C GLU A 80 7.41 -2.65 -15.06
N LEU A 81 8.14 -2.74 -13.94
CA LEU A 81 9.47 -2.14 -13.80
C LEU A 81 10.49 -2.81 -14.72
N ASP A 82 10.52 -4.14 -14.78
CA ASP A 82 11.44 -4.87 -15.67
C ASP A 82 11.24 -4.51 -17.15
N LYS A 83 9.99 -4.33 -17.58
CA LYS A 83 9.69 -3.83 -18.95
C LYS A 83 10.25 -2.43 -19.18
N ARG A 84 10.08 -1.52 -18.21
CA ARG A 84 10.56 -0.14 -18.30
C ARG A 84 12.08 -0.07 -18.31
N GLU A 85 12.73 -0.91 -17.52
CA GLU A 85 14.19 -1.00 -17.48
C GLU A 85 14.77 -1.45 -18.82
N LYS A 86 14.19 -2.49 -19.44
CA LYS A 86 14.58 -2.96 -20.79
C LYS A 86 14.46 -1.87 -21.85
N ILE A 87 13.37 -1.10 -21.83
CA ILE A 87 13.20 0.04 -22.75
C ILE A 87 14.27 1.10 -22.49
N GLY A 88 14.57 1.40 -21.22
CA GLY A 88 15.63 2.34 -20.85
C GLY A 88 17.01 1.93 -21.35
N TYR A 89 17.36 0.65 -21.26
CA TYR A 89 18.61 0.13 -21.82
C TYR A 89 18.65 0.25 -23.35
N ALA A 90 17.57 -0.12 -24.04
CA ALA A 90 17.50 -0.04 -25.50
C ALA A 90 17.67 1.40 -26.00
N ILE A 91 17.05 2.38 -25.34
CA ILE A 91 17.22 3.80 -25.67
C ILE A 91 18.67 4.23 -25.45
N SER A 92 19.27 3.82 -24.34
CA SER A 92 20.66 4.17 -24.02
C SER A 92 21.65 3.59 -25.03
N GLU A 93 21.39 2.37 -25.52
CA GLU A 93 22.17 1.73 -26.57
C GLU A 93 22.01 2.46 -27.90
N PHE A 94 20.78 2.78 -28.29
CA PHE A 94 20.49 3.55 -29.50
C PHE A 94 21.20 4.92 -29.53
N ILE A 95 21.19 5.65 -28.40
CA ILE A 95 21.90 6.94 -28.29
C ILE A 95 23.40 6.77 -28.54
N LYS A 96 24.02 5.73 -27.96
CA LYS A 96 25.45 5.44 -28.17
C LYS A 96 25.76 5.12 -29.63
N GLU A 97 24.90 4.36 -30.30
CA GLU A 97 25.06 4.05 -31.72
C GLU A 97 24.98 5.30 -32.59
N VAL A 98 23.99 6.16 -32.33
CA VAL A 98 23.79 7.44 -33.04
C VAL A 98 25.00 8.36 -32.84
N GLU A 99 25.51 8.50 -31.61
CA GLU A 99 26.69 9.29 -31.32
C GLU A 99 27.93 8.74 -32.05
N ALA A 100 28.14 7.41 -32.03
CA ALA A 100 29.25 6.78 -32.71
C ALA A 100 29.17 6.96 -34.24
N GLN A 101 27.97 6.93 -34.82
CA GLN A 101 27.77 7.18 -36.24
C GLN A 101 28.04 8.65 -36.59
N ARG A 102 27.53 9.59 -35.78
CA ARG A 102 27.80 11.02 -35.93
C ARG A 102 29.29 11.32 -35.91
N ASP A 103 30.03 10.72 -34.99
CA ASP A 103 31.50 10.91 -34.88
C ASP A 103 32.24 10.36 -36.10
N LYS A 104 31.79 9.21 -36.66
CA LYS A 104 32.35 8.66 -37.90
C LYS A 104 32.09 9.58 -39.09
N ASP A 105 30.88 10.11 -39.21
CA ASP A 105 30.51 11.00 -40.31
C ASP A 105 31.23 12.34 -40.21
N LEU A 106 31.41 12.88 -39.00
CA LEU A 106 32.23 14.07 -38.76
C LEU A 106 33.69 13.86 -39.17
N LYS A 107 34.26 12.67 -38.90
CA LYS A 107 35.62 12.30 -39.34
C LYS A 107 35.74 12.19 -40.86
N LYS A 108 34.75 11.58 -41.52
CA LYS A 108 34.70 11.48 -42.99
C LYS A 108 34.61 12.86 -43.65
N LEU A 109 33.74 13.74 -43.15
CA LEU A 109 33.59 15.11 -43.63
C LEU A 109 34.90 15.90 -43.51
N LYS A 110 35.58 15.81 -42.35
CA LYS A 110 36.89 16.44 -42.15
C LYS A 110 37.97 15.90 -43.08
N LYS A 111 37.94 14.59 -43.40
CA LYS A 111 38.90 13.97 -44.33
C LYS A 111 38.66 14.45 -45.78
N ALA A 112 37.41 14.47 -46.24
CA ALA A 112 37.04 14.95 -47.58
C ALA A 112 37.36 16.44 -47.78
N GLN A 113 37.17 17.26 -46.75
CA GLN A 113 37.58 18.68 -46.78
C GLN A 113 39.11 18.84 -46.89
N LYS A 114 39.88 17.96 -46.22
CA LYS A 114 41.35 17.99 -46.27
C LYS A 114 41.90 17.50 -47.62
N GLU A 115 41.22 16.55 -48.26
CA GLU A 115 41.58 16.05 -49.60
C GLU A 115 41.26 17.07 -50.69
N SER A 116 40.05 17.64 -50.69
CA SER A 116 39.67 18.72 -51.63
C SER A 116 40.52 20.00 -51.47
N ALA A 117 40.98 20.33 -50.25
CA ALA A 117 41.92 21.44 -50.05
C ALA A 117 43.32 21.14 -50.61
N LYS A 118 43.76 19.87 -50.57
CA LYS A 118 45.04 19.44 -51.17
C LYS A 118 44.97 19.42 -52.69
N GLU A 119 43.86 18.97 -53.27
CA GLU A 119 43.64 18.97 -54.72
C GLU A 119 43.63 20.39 -55.29
N LYS A 120 42.92 21.32 -54.65
CA LYS A 120 42.95 22.75 -55.04
C LYS A 120 44.36 23.37 -54.95
N TYR A 121 45.15 22.98 -53.95
CA TYR A 121 46.53 23.45 -53.82
C TYR A 121 47.44 22.84 -54.92
N ALA A 122 47.24 21.58 -55.29
CA ALA A 122 47.97 20.92 -56.36
C ALA A 122 47.58 21.45 -57.76
N GLU A 123 46.32 21.82 -58.00
CA GLU A 123 45.88 22.51 -59.21
C GLU A 123 46.51 23.91 -59.32
N SER A 124 46.66 24.63 -58.20
CA SER A 124 47.31 25.96 -58.18
C SER A 124 48.82 25.95 -58.46
N LEU A 125 49.46 24.77 -58.42
CA LEU A 125 50.89 24.57 -58.68
C LEU A 125 51.20 24.09 -60.11
N ASN A 126 50.19 23.79 -60.92
CA ASN A 126 50.32 23.33 -62.32
C ASN A 126 50.01 24.44 -63.35
N TYR A 127 49.90 25.70 -62.93
CA TYR A 127 49.60 26.86 -63.80
C TYR A 127 50.72 27.91 -63.84
N ASP A 128 51.95 27.52 -63.49
CA ASP A 128 53.20 28.22 -63.82
C ASP A 128 54.04 27.35 -64.77
#